data_AF-A0A7C2EE31-F1
#
_entry.id   AF-A0A7C2EE31-F1
#
_cell.length_a   1.000
_cell.length_b   1.000
_cell.length_c   1.000
_cell.angle_alpha   90.00
_cell.angle_beta   90.00
_cell.angle_gamma   90.00
#
_symmetry.space_group_name_H-M   'P 1'
#
loop_
_entity.id
_entity.type
_entity.pdbx_description
1 polymer ?
#
loop_
_entity_poly.entity_id
_entity_poly.type
_entity_poly.pdbx_seq_one_letter_code
_entity_poly.pdbx_strand_id
1 'polypeptide(L)'
;MGRWPTLLVLGIWGWLFFPAPMHAARRPAQEALVSQLTLRLGSSGCADRWQALERYRARLVLVVSFLEEDARARARVQSWEGEFAQIAAIQDGARRSAELETMHQRLLAIIHNRKESFGARLDAASFMAVLVTEFAPAATAAWAEEFPGLLRSTDGRVRLVGAMLYARGMPFKAQVPQKGTVIPVLINGLKGGSFEERLRSQRGLFYLTSVRAAQACVDPTDPRLQRTAGIRQWEAWWTANKATLAREKVAQHY
;
A
#
# COMPACT_ATOMS: atom_id res chain seq x y z
N MET A 1 34.25 -25.01 -2.44
CA MET A 1 33.18 -25.85 -1.82
C MET A 1 32.65 -25.11 -0.59
N GLY A 2 31.61 -24.30 -0.76
CA GLY A 2 30.96 -23.59 0.35
C GLY A 2 29.49 -23.98 0.37
N ARG A 3 29.06 -24.72 1.39
CA ARG A 3 27.66 -25.09 1.61
C ARG A 3 26.89 -23.83 2.04
N TRP A 4 25.96 -23.37 1.23
CA TRP A 4 24.93 -22.42 1.65
C TRP A 4 23.89 -23.18 2.48
N PRO A 5 23.45 -22.66 3.64
CA PRO A 5 22.50 -23.36 4.48
C PRO A 5 21.11 -23.24 3.85
N THR A 6 20.54 -24.39 3.52
CA THR A 6 19.12 -24.60 3.26
C THR A 6 18.35 -24.34 4.56
N LEU A 7 17.89 -23.11 4.79
CA LEU A 7 17.03 -22.79 5.93
C LEU A 7 15.89 -21.85 5.51
N LEU A 8 14.66 -22.39 5.61
CA LEU A 8 13.46 -21.70 6.11
C LEU A 8 13.21 -20.26 5.60
N VAL A 9 12.61 -20.10 4.41
CA VAL A 9 12.09 -18.78 3.95
C VAL A 9 10.56 -18.75 3.75
N LEU A 10 9.86 -19.87 3.91
CA LEU A 10 8.42 -19.94 3.56
C LEU A 10 7.43 -19.59 4.68
N GLY A 11 7.87 -19.00 5.81
CA GLY A 11 7.04 -18.93 7.02
C GLY A 11 6.69 -17.56 7.60
N ILE A 12 7.28 -16.44 7.15
CA ILE A 12 7.28 -15.22 7.98
C ILE A 12 7.12 -13.91 7.18
N TRP A 13 6.08 -13.76 6.35
CA TRP A 13 5.81 -12.44 5.74
C TRP A 13 4.36 -11.96 5.82
N GLY A 14 3.43 -12.81 6.26
CA GLY A 14 2.04 -12.41 6.50
C GLY A 14 1.85 -11.43 7.68
N TRP A 15 2.88 -11.18 8.50
CA TRP A 15 2.75 -10.50 9.79
C TRP A 15 3.81 -9.41 10.12
N LEU A 16 4.90 -9.23 9.35
CA LEU A 16 6.09 -8.50 9.87
C LEU A 16 6.29 -7.03 9.48
N PHE A 17 5.42 -6.35 8.74
CA PHE A 17 5.61 -4.92 8.42
C PHE A 17 4.51 -3.97 8.92
N PHE A 18 3.83 -4.33 10.01
CA PHE A 18 2.98 -3.37 10.72
C PHE A 18 3.17 -3.53 12.23
N PRO A 19 3.96 -2.67 12.91
CA PRO A 19 3.82 -2.55 14.35
C PRO A 19 2.40 -2.07 14.66
N ALA A 20 1.78 -2.73 15.63
CA ALA A 20 0.45 -2.41 16.12
C ALA A 20 0.50 -1.18 17.05
N PRO A 21 -0.05 -0.04 16.63
CA PRO A 21 -0.82 0.80 17.55
C PRO A 21 -2.25 1.05 17.03
N MET A 22 -2.70 0.35 15.98
CA MET A 22 -4.05 0.54 15.40
C MET A 22 -5.20 -0.14 16.18
N HIS A 23 -4.91 -0.92 17.23
CA HIS A 23 -5.97 -1.62 17.97
C HIS A 23 -6.80 -0.69 18.88
N ALA A 24 -6.23 0.39 19.40
CA ALA A 24 -6.94 1.27 20.35
C ALA A 24 -8.00 2.16 19.69
N ALA A 25 -7.79 2.61 18.44
CA ALA A 25 -8.74 3.46 17.71
C ALA A 25 -9.79 2.67 16.90
N ARG A 26 -9.64 1.34 16.75
CA ARG A 26 -10.62 0.49 16.04
C ARG A 26 -11.90 0.28 16.82
N ARG A 27 -11.82 0.09 18.15
CA ARG A 27 -12.99 -0.17 18.99
C ARG A 27 -14.04 0.95 18.91
N PRO A 28 -13.70 2.24 19.10
CA PRO A 28 -14.73 3.29 19.11
C PRO A 28 -15.45 3.47 17.76
N ALA A 29 -14.73 3.35 16.64
CA ALA A 29 -15.32 3.48 15.31
C ALA A 29 -16.14 2.26 14.89
N GLN A 30 -15.70 1.04 15.26
CA GLN A 30 -16.45 -0.19 15.04
C GLN A 30 -17.68 -0.26 15.95
N GLU A 31 -17.53 0.13 17.22
CA GLU A 31 -18.64 0.24 18.18
C GLU A 31 -19.64 1.30 17.74
N ALA A 32 -19.20 2.45 17.21
CA ALA A 32 -20.10 3.46 16.65
C ALA A 32 -20.83 2.97 15.38
N LEU A 33 -20.16 2.21 14.51
CA LEU A 33 -20.78 1.62 13.32
C LEU A 33 -21.80 0.55 13.70
N VAL A 34 -21.43 -0.37 14.60
CA VAL A 34 -22.33 -1.43 15.12
C VAL A 34 -23.49 -0.80 15.89
N SER A 35 -23.23 0.23 16.70
CA SER A 35 -24.27 0.96 17.41
C SER A 35 -25.21 1.67 16.45
N GLN A 36 -24.71 2.39 15.45
CA GLN A 36 -25.56 3.02 14.42
C GLN A 36 -26.35 2.00 13.60
N LEU A 37 -25.74 0.85 13.25
CA LEU A 37 -26.42 -0.23 12.56
C LEU A 37 -27.55 -0.78 13.44
N THR A 38 -27.27 -1.08 14.70
CA THR A 38 -28.24 -1.57 15.68
C THR A 38 -29.38 -0.57 15.90
N LEU A 39 -29.06 0.72 16.01
CA LEU A 39 -30.03 1.79 16.22
C LEU A 39 -30.93 1.99 14.99
N ARG A 40 -30.38 1.87 13.78
CA ARG A 40 -31.16 1.96 12.53
C ARG A 40 -31.93 0.68 12.22
N LEU A 41 -31.40 -0.49 12.57
CA LEU A 41 -32.11 -1.76 12.49
C LEU A 41 -33.24 -1.85 13.54
N GLY A 42 -33.12 -1.10 14.63
CA GLY A 42 -34.16 -0.93 15.64
C GLY A 42 -35.19 0.16 15.33
N SER A 43 -35.10 0.84 14.17
CA SER A 43 -36.11 1.83 13.79
C SER A 43 -37.43 1.15 13.40
N SER A 44 -38.56 1.81 13.67
CA SER A 44 -39.89 1.29 13.35
C SER A 44 -40.16 1.26 11.84
N GLY A 45 -39.44 2.07 11.05
CA GLY A 45 -39.59 2.19 9.60
C GLY A 45 -38.92 1.06 8.82
N CYS A 46 -39.67 0.31 8.03
CA CYS A 46 -39.12 -0.73 7.13
C CYS A 46 -38.09 -0.15 6.14
N ALA A 47 -38.34 1.04 5.59
CA ALA A 47 -37.46 1.69 4.62
C ALA A 47 -36.08 2.03 5.20
N ASP A 48 -36.02 2.55 6.42
CA ASP A 48 -34.76 2.91 7.08
C ASP A 48 -33.92 1.68 7.42
N ARG A 49 -34.58 0.60 7.90
CA ARG A 49 -33.94 -0.70 8.15
C ARG A 49 -33.37 -1.28 6.87
N TRP A 50 -34.15 -1.28 5.80
CA TRP A 50 -33.71 -1.78 4.49
C TRP A 50 -32.51 -0.98 3.95
N GLN A 51 -32.56 0.35 4.03
CA GLN A 51 -31.46 1.19 3.57
C GLN A 51 -30.18 0.98 4.40
N ALA A 52 -30.29 0.74 5.71
CA ALA A 52 -29.15 0.41 6.56
C ALA A 52 -28.52 -0.94 6.16
N LEU A 53 -29.36 -1.96 5.90
CA LEU A 53 -28.90 -3.27 5.43
C LEU A 53 -28.19 -3.18 4.07
N GLU A 54 -28.76 -2.48 3.10
CA GLU A 54 -28.15 -2.32 1.77
C GLU A 54 -26.80 -1.59 1.85
N ARG A 55 -26.69 -0.56 2.70
CA ARG A 55 -25.39 0.11 2.94
C ARG A 55 -24.37 -0.84 3.55
N TYR A 56 -24.76 -1.62 4.57
CA TYR A 56 -23.86 -2.58 5.21
C TYR A 56 -23.41 -3.67 4.23
N ARG A 57 -24.35 -4.23 3.46
CA ARG A 57 -24.07 -5.20 2.41
C ARG A 57 -23.09 -4.64 1.37
N ALA A 58 -23.30 -3.42 0.87
CA ALA A 58 -22.41 -2.78 -0.09
C ALA A 58 -20.98 -2.62 0.46
N ARG A 59 -20.85 -2.26 1.75
CA ARG A 59 -19.53 -2.18 2.42
C ARG A 59 -18.87 -3.55 2.55
N LEU A 60 -19.63 -4.59 2.91
CA LEU A 60 -19.12 -5.96 2.98
C LEU A 60 -18.64 -6.45 1.61
N VAL A 61 -19.38 -6.19 0.54
CA VAL A 61 -18.97 -6.56 -0.83
C VAL A 61 -17.60 -5.95 -1.18
N LEU A 62 -17.38 -4.67 -0.87
CA LEU A 62 -16.07 -4.02 -1.10
C LEU A 62 -14.93 -4.71 -0.33
N VAL A 63 -15.19 -5.10 0.92
CA VAL A 63 -14.19 -5.78 1.76
C VAL A 63 -13.92 -7.19 1.24
N VAL A 64 -14.96 -7.95 0.88
CA VAL A 64 -14.81 -9.31 0.32
C VAL A 64 -14.06 -9.26 -1.00
N SER A 65 -14.45 -8.39 -1.93
CA SER A 65 -13.73 -8.21 -3.20
C SER A 65 -12.27 -7.84 -2.99
N PHE A 66 -11.98 -6.98 -2.01
CA PHE A 66 -10.59 -6.67 -1.64
C PHE A 66 -9.83 -7.90 -1.11
N LEU A 67 -10.44 -8.72 -0.24
CA LEU A 67 -9.80 -9.93 0.28
C LEU A 67 -9.53 -10.97 -0.80
N GLU A 68 -10.45 -11.12 -1.76
CA GLU A 68 -10.25 -11.99 -2.92
C GLU A 68 -9.15 -11.49 -3.84
N GLU A 69 -9.09 -10.18 -4.09
CA GLU A 69 -7.99 -9.54 -4.83
C GLU A 69 -6.65 -9.72 -4.10
N ASP A 70 -6.61 -9.53 -2.79
CA ASP A 70 -5.41 -9.73 -1.96
C ASP A 70 -4.95 -11.19 -1.99
N ALA A 71 -5.87 -12.15 -1.94
CA ALA A 71 -5.55 -13.57 -2.06
C ALA A 71 -4.93 -13.91 -3.43
N ARG A 72 -5.49 -13.39 -4.52
CA ARG A 72 -4.91 -13.55 -5.88
C ARG A 72 -3.55 -12.88 -6.00
N ALA A 73 -3.39 -11.71 -5.39
CA ALA A 73 -2.14 -10.98 -5.40
C ALA A 73 -1.03 -11.72 -4.65
N ARG A 74 -1.34 -12.29 -3.47
CA ARG A 74 -0.41 -13.15 -2.72
C ARG A 74 0.05 -14.36 -3.53
N ALA A 75 -0.84 -15.03 -4.26
CA ALA A 75 -0.46 -16.13 -5.13
C ALA A 75 0.52 -15.70 -6.24
N ARG A 76 0.34 -14.50 -6.81
CA ARG A 76 1.30 -13.93 -7.78
C ARG A 76 2.66 -13.64 -7.12
N VAL A 77 2.67 -13.04 -5.94
CA VAL A 77 3.92 -12.76 -5.20
C VAL A 77 4.68 -14.05 -4.88
N GLN A 78 3.97 -15.09 -4.40
CA GLN A 78 4.57 -16.41 -4.15
C GLN A 78 5.16 -17.03 -5.42
N SER A 79 4.51 -16.85 -6.58
CA SER A 79 5.07 -17.28 -7.86
C SER A 79 6.36 -16.54 -8.20
N TRP A 80 6.46 -15.24 -7.93
CA TRP A 80 7.69 -14.47 -8.16
C TRP A 80 8.81 -14.86 -7.20
N GLU A 81 8.48 -15.14 -5.94
CA GLU A 81 9.42 -15.66 -4.94
C GLU A 81 9.99 -17.01 -5.38
N GLY A 82 9.14 -17.93 -5.83
CA GLY A 82 9.56 -19.23 -6.34
C GLY A 82 10.46 -19.13 -7.58
N GLU A 83 10.13 -18.23 -8.50
CA GLU A 83 10.97 -17.95 -9.67
C GLU A 83 12.31 -17.34 -9.27
N PHE A 84 12.33 -16.37 -8.34
CA PHE A 84 13.56 -15.78 -7.86
C PHE A 84 14.45 -16.83 -7.19
N ALA A 85 13.88 -17.73 -6.40
CA ALA A 85 14.64 -18.83 -5.79
C ALA A 85 15.30 -19.73 -6.85
N GLN A 86 14.62 -20.00 -7.97
CA GLN A 86 15.20 -20.73 -9.10
C GLN A 86 16.34 -19.94 -9.76
N ILE A 87 16.16 -18.64 -9.99
CA ILE A 87 17.19 -17.77 -10.56
C ILE A 87 18.42 -17.69 -9.65
N ALA A 88 18.21 -17.55 -8.34
CA ALA A 88 19.27 -17.46 -7.35
C ALA A 88 20.13 -18.74 -7.28
N ALA A 89 19.56 -19.91 -7.60
CA ALA A 89 20.26 -21.18 -7.63
C ALA A 89 21.18 -21.36 -8.87
N ILE A 90 21.04 -20.52 -9.89
CA ILE A 90 21.87 -20.57 -11.11
C ILE A 90 23.34 -20.23 -10.76
N GLN A 91 24.24 -21.17 -11.07
CA GLN A 91 25.68 -21.03 -10.81
C GLN A 91 26.39 -20.13 -11.84
N ASP A 92 25.93 -20.13 -13.09
CA ASP A 92 26.43 -19.24 -14.13
C ASP A 92 25.99 -17.80 -13.86
N GLY A 93 26.96 -16.94 -13.52
CA GLY A 93 26.70 -15.55 -13.18
C GLY A 93 26.12 -14.71 -14.33
N ALA A 94 26.52 -14.98 -15.58
CA ALA A 94 26.00 -14.26 -16.74
C ALA A 94 24.54 -14.65 -16.99
N ARG A 95 24.25 -15.96 -16.97
CA ARG A 95 22.89 -16.47 -17.08
C ARG A 95 21.99 -15.94 -15.96
N ARG A 96 22.44 -16.03 -14.71
CA ARG A 96 21.68 -15.52 -13.55
C ARG A 96 21.32 -14.04 -13.71
N SER A 97 22.28 -13.23 -14.15
CA SER A 97 22.07 -11.78 -14.36
C SER A 97 21.04 -11.51 -15.45
N ALA A 98 21.08 -12.26 -16.57
CA ALA A 98 20.10 -12.15 -17.64
C ALA A 98 18.66 -12.52 -17.21
N GLU A 99 18.52 -13.57 -16.39
CA GLU A 99 17.22 -13.98 -15.84
C GLU A 99 16.68 -12.96 -14.83
N LEU A 100 17.55 -12.40 -13.97
CA LEU A 100 17.17 -11.31 -13.07
C LEU A 100 16.69 -10.08 -13.86
N GLU A 101 17.38 -9.71 -14.92
CA GLU A 101 16.96 -8.58 -15.75
C GLU A 101 15.63 -8.85 -16.47
N THR A 102 15.39 -10.08 -16.91
CA THR A 102 14.10 -10.49 -17.48
C THR A 102 12.96 -10.35 -16.45
N MET A 103 13.20 -10.78 -15.22
CA MET A 103 12.26 -10.58 -14.11
C MET A 103 12.01 -9.09 -13.83
N HIS A 104 13.06 -8.28 -13.80
CA HIS A 104 12.97 -6.83 -13.60
C HIS A 104 12.09 -6.15 -14.63
N GLN A 105 12.33 -6.39 -15.92
CA GLN A 105 11.53 -5.82 -17.00
C GLN A 105 10.06 -6.23 -16.91
N ARG A 106 9.78 -7.48 -16.52
CA ARG A 106 8.41 -7.96 -16.32
C ARG A 106 7.72 -7.28 -15.14
N LEU A 107 8.41 -7.08 -14.02
CA LEU A 107 7.88 -6.37 -12.85
C LEU A 107 7.60 -4.89 -13.19
N LEU A 108 8.53 -4.21 -13.86
CA LEU A 108 8.33 -2.84 -14.36
C LEU A 108 7.11 -2.76 -15.30
N ALA A 109 6.97 -3.70 -16.22
CA ALA A 109 5.81 -3.75 -17.10
C ALA A 109 4.49 -3.86 -16.32
N ILE A 110 4.43 -4.65 -15.25
CA ILE A 110 3.26 -4.73 -14.36
C ILE A 110 3.00 -3.38 -13.70
N ILE A 111 4.03 -2.75 -13.12
CA ILE A 111 3.92 -1.46 -12.41
C ILE A 111 3.32 -0.37 -13.32
N HIS A 112 3.77 -0.31 -14.58
CA HIS A 112 3.36 0.70 -15.54
C HIS A 112 2.09 0.35 -16.35
N ASN A 113 1.60 -0.88 -16.27
CA ASN A 113 0.43 -1.31 -17.04
C ASN A 113 -0.88 -0.73 -16.49
N ARG A 114 -1.53 0.15 -17.28
CA ARG A 114 -2.79 0.80 -16.90
C ARG A 114 -3.96 -0.16 -16.61
N LYS A 115 -3.91 -1.37 -17.16
CA LYS A 115 -4.94 -2.41 -16.99
C LYS A 115 -4.74 -3.23 -15.71
N GLU A 116 -3.55 -3.23 -15.12
CA GLU A 116 -3.31 -3.89 -13.84
C GLU A 116 -3.98 -3.13 -12.70
N SER A 117 -4.48 -3.88 -11.71
CA SER A 117 -5.07 -3.33 -10.50
C SER A 117 -4.02 -2.57 -9.69
N PHE A 118 -4.47 -1.68 -8.79
CA PHE A 118 -3.56 -0.94 -7.92
C PHE A 118 -2.73 -1.89 -7.03
N GLY A 119 -3.36 -2.90 -6.42
CA GLY A 119 -2.69 -3.92 -5.62
C GLY A 119 -1.59 -4.64 -6.40
N ALA A 120 -1.89 -5.13 -7.61
CA ALA A 120 -0.90 -5.85 -8.43
C ALA A 120 0.34 -5.00 -8.74
N ARG A 121 0.15 -3.72 -9.07
CA ARG A 121 1.27 -2.78 -9.30
C ARG A 121 2.07 -2.54 -8.03
N LEU A 122 1.38 -2.33 -6.91
CA LEU A 122 2.03 -2.08 -5.62
C LEU A 122 2.83 -3.29 -5.14
N ASP A 123 2.31 -4.50 -5.36
CA ASP A 123 2.97 -5.73 -4.95
C ASP A 123 4.18 -6.04 -5.85
N ALA A 124 4.08 -5.80 -7.17
CA ALA A 124 5.24 -5.89 -8.07
C ALA A 124 6.35 -4.90 -7.67
N ALA A 125 5.99 -3.65 -7.37
CA ALA A 125 6.94 -2.64 -6.92
C ALA A 125 7.53 -2.95 -5.53
N SER A 126 6.72 -3.53 -4.63
CA SER A 126 7.18 -3.94 -3.30
C SER A 126 8.14 -5.12 -3.40
N PHE A 127 7.84 -6.12 -4.23
CA PHE A 127 8.71 -7.26 -4.45
C PHE A 127 10.05 -6.82 -5.05
N MET A 128 10.02 -5.96 -6.08
CA MET A 128 11.22 -5.35 -6.66
C MET A 128 12.06 -4.61 -5.61
N ALA A 129 11.41 -3.84 -4.71
CA ALA A 129 12.10 -3.12 -3.63
C ALA A 129 12.78 -4.08 -2.64
N VAL A 130 12.16 -5.21 -2.30
CA VAL A 130 12.76 -6.23 -1.43
C VAL A 130 13.95 -6.91 -2.11
N LEU A 131 13.88 -7.20 -3.42
CA LEU A 131 15.02 -7.73 -4.16
C LEU A 131 16.23 -6.79 -4.15
N VAL A 132 15.98 -5.48 -4.24
CA VAL A 132 17.00 -4.42 -4.20
C VAL A 132 17.63 -4.26 -2.83
N THR A 133 16.88 -4.49 -1.77
CA THR A 133 17.31 -4.10 -0.40
C THR A 133 17.77 -5.30 0.45
N GLU A 134 17.20 -6.49 0.23
CA GLU A 134 17.41 -7.64 1.10
C GLU A 134 18.02 -8.84 0.37
N PHE A 135 17.40 -9.27 -0.75
CA PHE A 135 17.73 -10.58 -1.32
C PHE A 135 18.91 -10.60 -2.29
N ALA A 136 19.09 -9.55 -3.10
CA ALA A 136 20.13 -9.53 -4.12
C ALA A 136 20.80 -8.16 -4.31
N PRO A 137 21.08 -7.38 -3.24
CA PRO A 137 21.46 -5.96 -3.37
C PRO A 137 22.65 -5.71 -4.29
N ALA A 138 23.64 -6.61 -4.33
CA ALA A 138 24.79 -6.48 -5.24
C ALA A 138 24.42 -6.65 -6.73
N ALA A 139 23.43 -7.50 -7.04
CA ALA A 139 22.98 -7.77 -8.40
C ALA A 139 21.91 -6.79 -8.88
N THR A 140 21.17 -6.18 -7.96
CA THR A 140 19.96 -5.37 -8.26
C THR A 140 20.10 -3.91 -7.85
N ALA A 141 21.26 -3.46 -7.35
CA ALA A 141 21.49 -2.08 -6.91
C ALA A 141 21.05 -1.03 -7.94
N ALA A 142 21.28 -1.28 -9.24
CA ALA A 142 20.90 -0.36 -10.31
C ALA A 142 19.38 -0.16 -10.43
N TRP A 143 18.57 -1.15 -10.05
CA TRP A 143 17.11 -1.04 -10.10
C TRP A 143 16.57 -0.04 -9.05
N ALA A 144 17.38 0.31 -8.04
CA ALA A 144 17.00 1.33 -7.06
C ALA A 144 16.69 2.69 -7.72
N GLU A 145 17.34 3.00 -8.84
CA GLU A 145 17.16 4.27 -9.58
C GLU A 145 15.75 4.43 -10.18
N GLU A 146 14.96 3.36 -10.26
CA GLU A 146 13.59 3.39 -10.77
C GLU A 146 12.60 4.01 -9.77
N PHE A 147 12.83 3.83 -8.46
CA PHE A 147 11.85 4.22 -7.43
C PHE A 147 11.57 5.73 -7.35
N PRO A 148 12.55 6.64 -7.51
CA PRO A 148 12.28 8.07 -7.63
C PRO A 148 11.48 8.42 -8.89
N GLY A 149 11.66 7.65 -9.97
CA GLY A 149 10.89 7.78 -11.21
C GLY A 149 9.39 7.57 -10.99
N LEU A 150 9.02 6.62 -10.11
CA LEU A 150 7.61 6.33 -9.81
C LEU A 150 6.85 7.56 -9.31
N LEU A 151 7.44 8.34 -8.39
CA LEU A 151 6.84 9.57 -7.85
C LEU A 151 6.65 10.67 -8.90
N ARG A 152 7.46 10.65 -9.96
CA ARG A 152 7.44 11.63 -11.07
C ARG A 152 6.60 11.17 -12.27
N SER A 153 6.05 9.95 -12.23
CA SER A 153 5.25 9.40 -13.32
C SER A 153 4.06 10.30 -13.68
N THR A 154 3.66 10.34 -14.95
CA THR A 154 2.42 11.02 -15.36
C THR A 154 1.17 10.20 -15.00
N ASP A 155 1.30 8.89 -14.81
CA ASP A 155 0.23 8.01 -14.31
C ASP A 155 0.04 8.21 -12.80
N GLY A 156 -1.14 8.71 -12.40
CA GLY A 156 -1.47 8.95 -11.00
C GLY A 156 -1.44 7.70 -10.11
N ARG A 157 -1.72 6.50 -10.65
CA ARG A 157 -1.62 5.24 -9.90
C ARG A 157 -0.17 4.82 -9.71
N VAL A 158 0.69 5.01 -10.72
CA VAL A 158 2.13 4.74 -10.59
C VAL A 158 2.75 5.68 -9.55
N ARG A 159 2.38 6.98 -9.57
CA ARG A 159 2.78 7.91 -8.51
C ARG A 159 2.34 7.44 -7.14
N LEU A 160 1.10 6.96 -7.01
CA LEU A 160 0.57 6.45 -5.75
C LEU A 160 1.32 5.20 -5.28
N VAL A 161 1.70 4.29 -6.19
CA VAL A 161 2.55 3.13 -5.87
C VAL A 161 3.89 3.59 -5.29
N GLY A 162 4.57 4.52 -5.96
CA GLY A 162 5.82 5.10 -5.45
C GLY A 162 5.64 5.72 -4.07
N ALA A 163 4.62 6.56 -3.89
CA ALA A 163 4.30 7.18 -2.60
C ALA A 163 4.06 6.15 -1.48
N MET A 164 3.40 5.04 -1.79
CA MET A 164 3.17 3.96 -0.83
C MET A 164 4.43 3.20 -0.44
N LEU A 165 5.36 2.97 -1.37
CA LEU A 165 6.65 2.35 -1.05
C LEU A 165 7.44 3.21 -0.05
N TYR A 166 7.52 4.51 -0.31
CA TYR A 166 8.21 5.41 0.62
C TYR A 166 7.46 5.54 1.95
N ALA A 167 6.13 5.62 1.94
CA ALA A 167 5.34 5.70 3.18
C ALA A 167 5.50 4.47 4.10
N ARG A 168 5.91 3.32 3.54
CA ARG A 168 6.24 2.10 4.29
C ARG A 168 7.67 2.10 4.85
N GLY A 169 8.46 3.12 4.54
CA GLY A 169 9.84 3.23 4.98
C GLY A 169 10.79 2.25 4.30
N MET A 170 10.45 1.77 3.09
CA MET A 170 11.34 0.90 2.31
C MET A 170 12.72 1.56 2.15
N PRO A 171 13.83 0.84 2.44
CA PRO A 171 15.15 1.44 2.66
C PRO A 171 15.85 1.80 1.34
N PHE A 172 15.58 2.99 0.82
CA PHE A 172 16.28 3.57 -0.33
C PHE A 172 17.23 4.69 0.13
N LYS A 173 18.26 4.33 0.91
CA LYS A 173 19.12 5.28 1.67
C LYS A 173 19.54 6.54 0.90
N ALA A 174 19.93 6.38 -0.36
CA ALA A 174 20.43 7.49 -1.18
C ALA A 174 19.32 8.41 -1.73
N GLN A 175 18.06 7.99 -1.69
CA GLN A 175 16.98 8.57 -2.50
C GLN A 175 15.69 8.85 -1.71
N VAL A 176 15.79 8.97 -0.39
CA VAL A 176 14.63 9.22 0.49
C VAL A 176 13.99 10.58 0.16
N PRO A 177 12.74 10.62 -0.34
CA PRO A 177 12.07 11.86 -0.69
C PRO A 177 11.64 12.62 0.57
N GLN A 178 11.40 13.92 0.41
CA GLN A 178 10.74 14.71 1.44
C GLN A 178 9.27 14.29 1.58
N LYS A 179 8.73 14.33 2.80
CA LYS A 179 7.31 14.08 3.09
C LYS A 179 6.41 14.96 2.23
N GLY A 180 6.83 16.20 1.95
CA GLY A 180 6.08 17.12 1.09
C GLY A 180 5.88 16.66 -0.36
N THR A 181 6.70 15.73 -0.85
CA THR A 181 6.52 15.10 -2.17
C THR A 181 5.52 13.93 -2.11
N VAL A 182 5.49 13.21 -0.98
CA VAL A 182 4.71 11.97 -0.81
C VAL A 182 3.28 12.25 -0.33
N ILE A 183 3.11 13.13 0.66
CA ILE A 183 1.81 13.39 1.31
C ILE A 183 0.73 13.85 0.32
N PRO A 184 0.98 14.81 -0.59
CA PRO A 184 -0.05 15.23 -1.55
C PRO A 184 -0.54 14.09 -2.45
N VAL A 185 0.35 13.16 -2.81
CA VAL A 185 -0.01 11.99 -3.62
C VAL A 185 -0.93 11.06 -2.83
N LEU A 186 -0.64 10.82 -1.54
CA LEU A 186 -1.50 10.01 -0.67
C LEU A 186 -2.87 10.68 -0.42
N ILE A 187 -2.92 12.00 -0.21
CA ILE A 187 -4.19 12.74 -0.10
C ILE A 187 -5.02 12.57 -1.38
N ASN A 188 -4.38 12.66 -2.55
CA ASN A 188 -5.07 12.41 -3.81
C ASN A 188 -5.53 10.95 -3.95
N GLY A 189 -4.79 9.98 -3.40
CA GLY A 189 -5.18 8.57 -3.35
C GLY A 189 -6.47 8.30 -2.56
N LEU A 190 -6.87 9.17 -1.62
CA LEU A 190 -8.18 9.11 -0.95
C LEU A 190 -9.36 9.34 -1.92
N LYS A 191 -9.11 9.99 -3.05
CA LYS A 191 -10.08 10.19 -4.15
C LYS A 191 -10.13 8.99 -5.09
N GLY A 192 -9.28 7.98 -4.86
CA GLY A 192 -9.13 6.78 -5.67
C GLY A 192 -10.42 6.01 -5.93
N GLY A 193 -10.46 5.33 -7.07
CA GLY A 193 -11.62 4.57 -7.55
C GLY A 193 -11.83 3.28 -6.77
N SER A 194 -10.75 2.58 -6.42
CA SER A 194 -10.82 1.31 -5.68
C SER A 194 -10.82 1.52 -4.16
N PHE A 195 -11.40 0.57 -3.43
CA PHE A 195 -11.33 0.52 -1.97
C PHE A 195 -9.88 0.48 -1.47
N GLU A 196 -9.04 -0.29 -2.15
CA GLU A 196 -7.63 -0.47 -1.77
C GLU A 196 -6.82 0.82 -1.89
N GLU A 197 -6.97 1.59 -2.97
CA GLU A 197 -6.30 2.89 -3.16
C GLU A 197 -6.58 3.79 -1.94
N ARG A 198 -7.84 3.85 -1.51
CA ARG A 198 -8.26 4.70 -0.39
C ARG A 198 -7.74 4.18 0.95
N LEU A 199 -7.89 2.87 1.21
CA LEU A 199 -7.44 2.24 2.44
C LEU A 199 -5.93 2.39 2.63
N ARG A 200 -5.14 2.06 1.60
CA ARG A 200 -3.67 2.14 1.68
C ARG A 200 -3.21 3.59 1.80
N SER A 201 -3.83 4.53 1.09
CA SER A 201 -3.53 5.97 1.20
C SER A 201 -3.77 6.52 2.60
N GLN A 202 -4.92 6.23 3.21
CA GLN A 202 -5.25 6.66 4.57
C GLN A 202 -4.24 6.13 5.59
N ARG A 203 -3.83 4.85 5.46
CA ARG A 203 -2.81 4.25 6.33
C ARG A 203 -1.45 4.92 6.13
N GLY A 204 -1.04 5.14 4.88
CA GLY A 204 0.20 5.86 4.55
C GLY A 204 0.24 7.26 5.17
N LEU A 205 -0.87 8.00 5.13
CA LEU A 205 -0.98 9.31 5.76
C LEU A 205 -0.78 9.23 7.27
N PHE A 206 -1.41 8.27 7.94
CA PHE A 206 -1.21 8.09 9.38
C PHE A 206 0.25 7.75 9.72
N TYR A 207 0.90 6.88 8.94
CA TYR A 207 2.30 6.54 9.18
C TYR A 207 3.25 7.74 9.02
N LEU A 208 3.06 8.56 8.00
CA LEU A 208 3.97 9.68 7.72
C LEU A 208 3.77 10.89 8.65
N THR A 209 2.57 11.05 9.18
CA THR A 209 2.15 12.30 9.83
C THR A 209 1.90 12.16 11.33
N SER A 210 1.72 10.93 11.83
CA SER A 210 1.28 10.67 13.22
C SER A 210 -0.04 11.33 13.61
N VAL A 211 -0.79 11.86 12.64
CA VAL A 211 -2.14 12.41 12.85
C VAL A 211 -3.05 11.29 13.33
N ARG A 212 -3.85 11.58 14.37
CA ARG A 212 -4.79 10.59 14.91
C ARG A 212 -6.02 10.50 14.01
N ALA A 213 -6.63 9.32 13.96
CA ALA A 213 -7.85 9.11 13.18
C ALA A 213 -9.00 10.06 13.58
N ALA A 214 -9.08 10.46 14.84
CA ALA A 214 -10.08 11.43 15.30
C ALA A 214 -9.91 12.84 14.69
N GLN A 215 -8.74 13.17 14.15
CA GLN A 215 -8.43 14.49 13.59
C GLN A 215 -8.65 14.55 12.08
N ALA A 216 -8.36 13.47 11.36
CA ALA A 216 -8.57 13.37 9.92
C ALA A 216 -8.75 11.90 9.51
N CYS A 217 -9.98 11.52 9.15
CA CYS A 217 -10.31 10.17 8.69
C CYS A 217 -11.20 10.21 7.46
N VAL A 218 -10.90 9.33 6.51
CA VAL A 218 -11.78 8.99 5.40
C VAL A 218 -12.11 7.51 5.52
N ASP A 219 -13.38 7.17 5.69
CA ASP A 219 -13.83 5.77 5.59
C ASP A 219 -13.66 5.32 4.13
N PRO A 220 -12.79 4.33 3.83
CA PRO A 220 -12.55 3.88 2.47
C PRO A 220 -13.78 3.17 1.85
N THR A 221 -14.77 2.79 2.66
CA THR A 221 -16.03 2.17 2.21
C THR A 221 -17.12 3.18 1.87
N ASP A 222 -16.98 4.43 2.31
CA ASP A 222 -17.98 5.47 2.05
C ASP A 222 -18.08 5.80 0.55
N PRO A 223 -19.26 6.14 0.02
CA PRO A 223 -19.41 6.68 -1.32
C PRO A 223 -18.62 7.98 -1.54
N ARG A 224 -18.32 8.30 -2.82
CA ARG A 224 -17.48 9.45 -3.19
C ARG A 224 -17.91 10.76 -2.51
N LEU A 225 -19.20 11.09 -2.51
CA LEU A 225 -19.70 12.33 -1.92
C LEU A 225 -19.46 12.39 -0.41
N GLN A 226 -19.68 11.27 0.31
CA GLN A 226 -19.53 11.19 1.77
C GLN A 226 -18.06 11.33 2.21
N ARG A 227 -17.11 10.87 1.38
CA ARG A 227 -15.67 11.03 1.64
C ARG A 227 -15.16 12.47 1.54
N THR A 228 -15.89 13.35 0.85
CA THR A 228 -15.44 14.71 0.53
C THR A 228 -15.05 15.51 1.78
N ALA A 229 -15.80 15.37 2.87
CA ALA A 229 -15.52 16.08 4.11
C ALA A 229 -14.18 15.65 4.73
N GLY A 230 -13.93 14.34 4.85
CA GLY A 230 -12.66 13.82 5.37
C GLY A 230 -11.46 14.15 4.47
N ILE A 231 -11.66 14.16 3.15
CA ILE A 231 -10.61 14.57 2.20
C ILE A 231 -10.27 16.06 2.38
N ARG A 232 -11.27 16.93 2.54
CA ARG A 232 -11.04 18.36 2.81
C ARG A 232 -10.31 18.59 4.14
N GLN A 233 -10.59 17.78 5.17
CA GLN A 233 -9.86 17.85 6.44
C GLN A 233 -8.37 17.54 6.23
N TRP A 234 -8.05 16.51 5.45
CA TRP A 234 -6.66 16.21 5.07
C TRP A 234 -6.01 17.32 4.26
N GLU A 235 -6.72 17.89 3.28
CA GLU A 235 -6.22 19.01 2.46
C GLU A 235 -5.96 20.28 3.29
N ALA A 236 -6.83 20.58 4.25
CA ALA A 236 -6.67 21.68 5.20
C ALA A 236 -5.49 21.44 6.14
N TRP A 237 -5.38 20.24 6.72
CA TRP A 237 -4.24 19.85 7.54
C TRP A 237 -2.93 19.96 6.77
N TRP A 238 -2.89 19.48 5.52
CA TRP A 238 -1.71 19.59 4.67
C TRP A 238 -1.35 21.06 4.43
N THR A 239 -2.32 21.91 4.10
CA THR A 239 -2.08 23.34 3.87
C THR A 239 -1.44 24.02 5.08
N ALA A 240 -1.88 23.67 6.29
CA ALA A 240 -1.33 24.21 7.54
C ALA A 240 0.09 23.70 7.86
N ASN A 241 0.47 22.50 7.41
CA ASN A 241 1.72 21.85 7.81
C ASN A 241 2.78 21.73 6.70
N LYS A 242 2.43 22.06 5.45
CA LYS A 242 3.28 21.79 4.27
C LYS A 242 4.65 22.44 4.31
N ALA A 243 4.79 23.63 4.89
CA ALA A 243 6.07 24.34 4.96
C ALA A 243 7.11 23.57 5.79
N THR A 244 6.67 23.01 6.92
CA THR A 244 7.52 22.17 7.79
C THR A 244 7.80 20.83 7.12
N LEU A 245 6.76 20.14 6.66
CA LEU A 245 6.85 18.80 6.08
C LEU A 245 7.60 18.75 4.74
N ALA A 246 7.69 19.87 4.01
CA ALA A 246 8.48 19.96 2.78
C ALA A 246 9.98 19.78 3.01
N ARG A 247 10.46 19.99 4.25
CA ARG A 247 11.88 19.85 4.61
C ARG A 247 12.18 18.51 5.31
N GLU A 248 11.16 17.85 5.85
CA GLU A 248 11.31 16.57 6.53
C GLU A 248 11.45 15.42 5.53
N LYS A 249 12.47 14.58 5.72
CA LYS A 249 12.58 13.32 5.00
C LYS A 249 11.57 12.31 5.53
N VAL A 250 11.13 11.40 4.68
CA VAL A 250 10.38 10.22 5.10
C VAL A 250 11.27 9.34 5.99
N ALA A 251 10.73 8.82 7.10
CA ALA A 251 11.48 7.89 7.95
C ALA A 251 11.76 6.57 7.19
N GLN A 252 12.88 5.93 7.49
CA GLN A 252 13.26 4.64 6.93
C GLN A 252 13.31 3.62 8.08
N HIS A 253 12.76 2.43 7.86
CA HIS A 253 12.77 1.36 8.85
C HIS A 253 13.79 0.29 8.38
N TYR A 254 14.74 -0.05 9.26
CA TYR A 254 15.70 -1.14 9.10
C TYR A 254 15.35 -2.27 10.05
#